data_AF-A0A0S8CC47-F1
#
_entry.id   AF-A0A0S8CC47-F1
#
_cell.length_a   1.000
_cell.length_b   1.000
_cell.length_c   1.000
_cell.angle_alpha   90.00
_cell.angle_beta   90.00
_cell.angle_gamma   90.00
#
_symmetry.space_group_name_H-M   'P 1'
#
loop_
_entity.id
_entity.type
_entity.pdbx_description
1 polymer ?
#
loop_
_entity_poly.entity_id
_entity_poly.type
_entity_poly.pdbx_seq_one_letter_code
_entity_poly.pdbx_strand_id
1 'polypeptide(L)'
;MATNAYLLIKVAEAVRNNGYLKALEDLWALPEVEYVEPVSGMYDCVARVEAPIRLVFLVHKIMAKSWVERVHVLSIDQPIQEALESEEDRTARLMRQREIIKAYRRGLPRPPVPAQQLYPGHAGPSGAEKGQTARLMRQREIIKAHYQKRRTPAKPAPFVRGEVGLSESAQR
;
A
#
# COMPACT_ATOMS: atom_id res chain seq x y z
N MET A 1 -9.77 -13.26 -18.77
CA MET A 1 -9.36 -12.91 -17.40
C MET A 1 -9.76 -11.48 -17.17
N ALA A 2 -10.71 -11.23 -16.27
CA ALA A 2 -11.09 -9.88 -15.89
C ALA A 2 -10.05 -9.36 -14.90
N THR A 3 -9.43 -8.24 -15.23
CA THR A 3 -8.46 -7.59 -14.37
C THR A 3 -9.16 -6.37 -13.78
N ASN A 4 -9.34 -6.37 -12.47
CA ASN A 4 -10.08 -5.32 -11.78
C ASN A 4 -9.14 -4.22 -11.33
N ALA A 5 -9.60 -2.98 -11.40
CA ALA A 5 -8.89 -1.83 -10.85
C ALA A 5 -9.81 -1.04 -9.93
N TYR A 6 -9.21 -0.44 -8.90
CA TYR A 6 -9.89 0.47 -8.00
C TYR A 6 -9.37 1.89 -8.22
N LEU A 7 -10.29 2.82 -8.39
CA LEU A 7 -10.03 4.24 -8.53
C LEU A 7 -10.38 4.94 -7.22
N LEU A 8 -9.37 5.46 -6.54
CA LEU A 8 -9.51 6.35 -5.39
C LEU A 8 -9.68 7.77 -5.90
N ILE A 9 -10.82 8.39 -5.64
CA ILE A 9 -11.15 9.72 -6.17
C ILE A 9 -11.32 10.69 -5.01
N LYS A 10 -10.59 11.80 -5.11
CA LYS A 10 -10.73 12.94 -4.22
C LYS A 10 -11.54 14.01 -4.94
N VAL A 11 -12.63 14.43 -4.34
CA VAL A 11 -13.54 15.44 -4.87
C VAL A 11 -13.05 16.82 -4.41
N ALA A 12 -13.13 17.78 -5.31
CA ALA A 12 -12.79 19.17 -5.02
C ALA A 12 -13.66 19.70 -3.88
N GLU A 13 -13.02 20.41 -2.94
CA GLU A 13 -13.66 20.86 -1.71
C GLU A 13 -14.92 21.73 -1.96
N ALA A 14 -14.91 22.50 -3.04
CA ALA A 14 -16.04 23.32 -3.49
C ALA A 14 -17.31 22.50 -3.84
N VAL A 15 -17.16 21.22 -4.18
CA VAL A 15 -18.25 20.35 -4.65
C VAL A 15 -18.74 19.40 -3.56
N ARG A 16 -17.96 19.18 -2.49
CA ARG A 16 -18.27 18.23 -1.39
C ARG A 16 -19.62 18.50 -0.71
N ASN A 17 -20.01 19.77 -0.55
CA ASN A 17 -21.19 20.13 0.24
C ASN A 17 -22.51 20.10 -0.55
N ASN A 18 -22.48 20.32 -1.87
CA ASN A 18 -23.72 20.50 -2.65
C ASN A 18 -23.73 19.85 -4.04
N GLY A 19 -22.59 19.33 -4.50
CA GLY A 19 -22.47 18.67 -5.81
C GLY A 19 -21.96 17.23 -5.75
N TYR A 20 -21.73 16.70 -4.54
CA TYR A 20 -21.18 15.37 -4.36
C TYR A 20 -22.09 14.26 -4.90
N LEU A 21 -23.40 14.35 -4.68
CA LEU A 21 -24.37 13.38 -5.24
C LEU A 21 -24.34 13.38 -6.77
N LYS A 22 -24.31 14.58 -7.38
CA LYS A 22 -24.21 14.72 -8.84
C LYS A 22 -22.90 14.14 -9.37
N ALA A 23 -21.80 14.29 -8.63
CA ALA A 23 -20.51 13.68 -8.97
C ALA A 23 -20.54 12.14 -8.92
N LEU A 24 -21.30 11.56 -7.98
CA LEU A 24 -21.50 10.11 -7.90
C LEU A 24 -22.37 9.58 -9.05
N GLU A 25 -23.47 10.27 -9.39
CA GLU A 25 -24.30 9.94 -10.56
C GLU A 25 -23.46 9.95 -11.84
N ASP A 26 -22.60 10.96 -11.97
CA ASP A 26 -21.64 11.14 -13.05
C ASP A 26 -20.62 9.99 -13.18
N LEU A 27 -20.31 9.31 -12.08
CA LEU A 27 -19.45 8.12 -12.05
C LEU A 27 -20.24 6.86 -12.39
N TRP A 28 -21.47 6.73 -11.88
CA TRP A 28 -22.37 5.62 -12.19
C TRP A 28 -22.80 5.60 -13.66
N ALA A 29 -22.82 6.75 -14.33
CA ALA A 29 -23.09 6.83 -15.76
C ALA A 29 -21.97 6.22 -16.65
N LEU A 30 -20.83 5.84 -16.08
CA LEU A 30 -19.72 5.26 -16.83
C LEU A 30 -19.89 3.73 -16.93
N PRO A 31 -20.00 3.15 -18.14
CA PRO A 31 -20.22 1.72 -18.31
C PRO A 31 -19.03 0.87 -17.83
N GLU A 32 -17.84 1.47 -17.67
CA GLU A 32 -16.67 0.79 -17.16
C GLU A 32 -16.67 0.66 -15.62
N VAL A 33 -17.51 1.44 -14.93
CA VAL A 33 -17.59 1.45 -13.47
C VAL A 33 -18.63 0.43 -13.01
N GLU A 34 -18.18 -0.58 -12.28
CA GLU A 34 -19.01 -1.67 -11.76
C GLU A 34 -19.73 -1.26 -10.46
N TYR A 35 -19.01 -0.54 -9.58
CA TYR A 35 -19.53 -0.11 -8.29
C TYR A 35 -18.80 1.14 -7.79
N VAL A 36 -19.49 1.99 -7.03
CA VAL A 36 -18.90 3.15 -6.35
C VAL A 36 -19.29 3.14 -4.89
N GLU A 37 -18.29 3.23 -4.03
CA GLU A 37 -18.44 3.29 -2.58
C GLU A 37 -17.96 4.66 -2.06
N PRO A 38 -18.80 5.41 -1.34
CA PRO A 38 -18.34 6.58 -0.61
C PRO A 38 -17.49 6.13 0.59
N VAL A 39 -16.35 6.76 0.79
CA VAL A 39 -15.44 6.44 1.90
C VAL A 39 -15.14 7.69 2.73
N SER A 40 -15.04 7.52 4.04
CA SER A 40 -14.58 8.56 4.94
C SER A 40 -13.06 8.48 5.08
N GLY A 41 -12.35 9.52 4.64
CA GLY A 41 -10.89 9.54 4.73
C GLY A 41 -10.23 10.62 3.87
N MET A 42 -9.02 10.34 3.40
CA MET A 42 -8.26 11.22 2.51
C MET A 42 -8.86 11.31 1.09
N TYR A 43 -9.66 10.32 0.71
CA TYR A 43 -10.44 10.26 -0.52
C TYR A 43 -11.92 10.24 -0.16
N ASP A 44 -12.76 10.76 -1.05
CA ASP A 44 -14.19 10.86 -0.81
C ASP A 44 -14.94 9.64 -1.36
N CYS A 45 -14.45 9.02 -2.44
CA CYS A 45 -15.03 7.80 -2.99
C CYS A 45 -14.02 6.85 -3.64
N VAL A 46 -14.43 5.59 -3.75
CA VAL A 46 -13.73 4.50 -4.44
C VAL A 46 -14.65 3.95 -5.53
N ALA A 47 -14.16 3.89 -6.77
CA ALA A 47 -14.86 3.25 -7.87
C ALA A 47 -14.13 1.97 -8.31
N ARG A 48 -14.85 0.86 -8.42
CA ARG A 48 -14.34 -0.40 -8.98
C ARG A 48 -14.61 -0.43 -10.48
N VAL A 49 -13.61 -0.83 -11.26
CA VAL A 49 -13.61 -0.79 -12.72
C VAL A 49 -13.26 -2.16 -13.28
N GLU A 50 -14.08 -2.64 -14.21
CA GLU A 50 -13.90 -3.91 -14.91
C GLU A 50 -13.45 -3.65 -16.36
N ALA A 51 -12.14 -3.41 -16.57
CA ALA A 51 -11.41 -3.48 -17.85
C ALA A 51 -10.16 -2.56 -17.83
N PRO A 52 -8.93 -3.07 -17.59
CA PRO A 52 -7.75 -2.23 -17.48
C PRO A 52 -7.29 -1.65 -18.81
N ILE A 53 -7.62 -2.30 -19.93
CA ILE A 53 -7.21 -1.85 -21.26
C ILE A 53 -7.72 -0.43 -21.54
N ARG A 54 -8.88 -0.07 -20.97
CA ARG A 54 -9.48 1.28 -21.08
C ARG A 54 -9.27 2.15 -19.85
N LEU A 55 -8.54 1.67 -18.83
CA LEU A 55 -8.37 2.37 -17.56
C LEU A 55 -7.69 3.72 -17.73
N VAL A 56 -6.70 3.82 -18.62
CA VAL A 56 -6.05 5.10 -18.93
C VAL A 56 -7.06 6.12 -19.46
N PHE A 57 -7.91 5.72 -20.42
CA PHE A 57 -8.94 6.60 -20.96
C PHE A 57 -9.99 6.98 -19.92
N LEU A 58 -10.39 6.03 -19.07
CA LEU A 58 -11.34 6.27 -18.00
C LEU A 58 -10.78 7.26 -16.97
N VAL A 59 -9.53 7.09 -16.56
CA VAL A 59 -8.85 8.00 -15.63
C VAL A 59 -8.75 9.40 -16.23
N HIS A 60 -8.35 9.52 -17.49
CA HIS A 60 -8.34 10.80 -18.19
C HIS A 60 -9.73 11.45 -18.25
N LYS A 61 -10.78 10.67 -18.53
CA LYS A 61 -12.17 11.15 -18.57
C LYS A 61 -12.65 11.63 -17.20
N ILE A 62 -12.27 10.93 -16.12
CA ILE A 62 -12.61 11.32 -14.74
C ILE A 62 -11.81 12.56 -14.34
N MET A 63 -10.51 12.62 -14.63
CA MET A 63 -9.67 13.79 -14.34
C MET A 63 -10.09 15.04 -15.13
N ALA A 64 -10.74 14.89 -16.29
CA ALA A 64 -11.31 16.00 -17.04
C ALA A 64 -12.56 16.61 -16.37
N LYS A 65 -13.14 15.95 -15.36
CA LYS A 65 -14.30 16.49 -14.64
C LYS A 65 -13.84 17.56 -13.66
N SER A 66 -14.50 18.72 -13.69
CA SER A 66 -14.14 19.89 -12.87
C SER A 66 -14.28 19.66 -11.35
N TRP A 67 -15.01 18.63 -10.94
CA TRP A 67 -15.20 18.28 -9.54
C TRP A 67 -14.14 17.32 -8.99
N VAL A 68 -13.22 16.82 -9.81
CA VAL A 68 -12.16 15.88 -9.39
C VAL A 68 -10.89 16.65 -9.06
N GLU A 69 -10.40 16.53 -7.84
CA GLU A 69 -9.11 17.11 -7.41
C GLU A 69 -7.95 16.15 -7.69
N ARG A 70 -8.14 14.85 -7.43
CA ARG A 70 -7.11 13.84 -7.60
C ARG A 70 -7.72 12.47 -7.85
N VAL A 71 -7.05 11.67 -8.68
CA VAL A 71 -7.38 10.25 -8.90
C VAL A 71 -6.13 9.41 -8.64
N HIS A 72 -6.27 8.34 -7.88
CA HIS A 72 -5.27 7.31 -7.71
C HIS A 72 -5.80 5.97 -8.22
N VAL A 73 -4.95 5.26 -8.96
CA VAL A 73 -5.28 3.97 -9.57
C VAL A 73 -4.60 2.86 -8.78
N LEU A 74 -5.37 1.89 -8.33
CA LEU A 74 -4.89 0.64 -7.74
C LEU A 74 -5.26 -0.51 -8.68
N SER A 75 -4.27 -0.99 -9.43
CA SER A 75 -4.44 -2.16 -10.29
C SER A 75 -4.26 -3.44 -9.47
N ILE A 76 -5.20 -4.37 -9.59
CA ILE A 76 -5.07 -5.72 -9.04
C ILE A 76 -4.62 -6.64 -10.16
N ASP A 77 -3.32 -6.88 -10.24
CA ASP A 77 -2.72 -7.74 -11.27
C ASP A 77 -3.08 -9.23 -11.09
N GLN A 78 -3.53 -9.61 -9.89
CA GLN A 78 -4.03 -10.94 -9.59
C GLN A 78 -5.20 -10.79 -8.63
N PRO A 79 -6.42 -11.28 -8.94
CA PRO A 79 -7.29 -11.64 -7.85
C PRO A 79 -6.45 -12.57 -6.98
N ILE A 80 -6.33 -12.29 -5.68
CA ILE A 80 -6.06 -13.35 -4.74
C ILE A 80 -7.32 -14.21 -4.82
N GLN A 81 -7.38 -15.03 -5.86
CA GLN A 81 -8.01 -16.31 -5.76
C GLN A 81 -7.26 -16.92 -4.58
N GLU A 82 -7.87 -16.82 -3.40
CA GLU A 82 -8.21 -18.06 -2.74
C GLU A 82 -8.80 -18.92 -3.85
N ALA A 83 -7.91 -19.62 -4.57
CA ALA A 83 -8.26 -20.85 -5.20
C ALA A 83 -9.06 -21.53 -4.09
N LEU A 84 -10.31 -21.88 -4.37
CA LEU A 84 -10.94 -22.90 -3.58
C LEU A 84 -9.95 -24.06 -3.64
N GLU A 85 -8.99 -24.12 -2.70
CA GLU A 85 -8.30 -25.33 -2.35
C GLU A 85 -9.49 -26.22 -2.05
N SER A 86 -9.74 -27.19 -2.94
CA SER A 86 -10.74 -28.21 -2.67
C SER A 86 -10.47 -28.68 -1.24
N GLU A 87 -11.53 -28.96 -0.46
CA GLU A 87 -11.32 -29.49 0.90
C GLU A 87 -10.37 -30.71 0.87
N GLU A 88 -10.31 -31.43 -0.26
CA GLU A 88 -9.34 -32.47 -0.57
C GLU A 88 -7.88 -31.98 -0.67
N ASP A 89 -7.62 -30.84 -1.34
CA ASP A 89 -6.28 -30.24 -1.42
C ASP A 89 -5.81 -29.72 -0.07
N ARG A 90 -6.74 -29.10 0.68
CA ARG A 90 -6.48 -28.59 2.03
C ARG A 90 -6.16 -29.73 2.99
N THR A 91 -6.91 -30.83 2.93
CA THR A 91 -6.67 -32.02 3.75
C THR A 91 -5.39 -32.74 3.34
N ALA A 92 -5.10 -32.86 2.04
CA ALA A 92 -3.84 -33.42 1.54
C ALA A 92 -2.61 -32.60 2.01
N ARG A 93 -2.71 -31.26 1.98
CA ARG A 93 -1.66 -30.36 2.49
C ARG A 93 -1.44 -30.53 3.99
N LEU A 94 -2.51 -30.62 4.76
CA LEU A 94 -2.45 -30.83 6.21
C LEU A 94 -1.89 -32.21 6.58
N MET A 95 -2.28 -33.26 5.86
CA MET A 95 -1.72 -34.61 6.04
C MET A 95 -0.22 -34.62 5.74
N ARG A 96 0.20 -33.99 4.64
CA ARG A 96 1.62 -33.86 4.28
C ARG A 96 2.42 -33.08 5.33
N GLN A 97 1.87 -31.98 5.86
CA GLN A 97 2.50 -31.25 6.96
C GLN A 97 2.63 -32.11 8.23
N ARG A 98 1.60 -32.88 8.58
CA ARG A 98 1.63 -33.81 9.73
C ARG A 98 2.70 -34.87 9.57
N GLU A 99 2.86 -35.44 8.37
CA GLU A 99 3.91 -36.41 8.08
C GLU A 99 5.31 -35.82 8.20
N ILE A 100 5.52 -34.62 7.66
CA ILE A 100 6.79 -33.90 7.77
C ILE A 100 7.14 -33.64 9.24
N ILE A 101 6.19 -33.12 10.03
CA ILE A 101 6.38 -32.86 11.47
C ILE A 101 6.67 -34.16 12.23
N LYS A 102 5.96 -35.25 11.90
CA LYS A 102 6.18 -36.57 12.51
C LYS A 102 7.55 -37.16 12.14
N ALA A 103 8.03 -36.95 10.91
CA ALA A 103 9.35 -37.35 10.46
C ALA A 103 10.46 -36.61 11.22
N TYR A 104 10.33 -35.28 11.39
CA TYR A 104 11.26 -34.50 12.19
C TYR A 104 11.28 -34.90 13.66
N ARG A 105 10.11 -35.19 14.26
CA ARG A 105 10.03 -35.67 15.65
C ARG A 105 10.70 -37.04 15.83
N ARG A 106 10.88 -37.82 14.76
CA ARG A 106 11.60 -39.10 14.73
C ARG A 106 13.08 -38.97 14.31
N GLY A 107 13.59 -37.76 14.12
CA GLY A 107 15.00 -37.52 13.76
C GLY A 107 15.36 -37.84 12.30
N LEU A 108 14.37 -37.99 11.41
CA LEU A 108 14.60 -38.26 10.00
C LEU A 108 14.98 -36.97 9.24
N PRO A 109 15.89 -37.04 8.25
CA PRO A 109 16.27 -35.88 7.44
C PRO A 109 15.09 -35.39 6.61
N ARG A 110 15.06 -34.07 6.38
CA ARG A 110 14.03 -33.38 5.58
C ARG A 110 13.89 -34.05 4.21
N PRO A 111 12.67 -34.39 3.75
CA PRO A 111 12.50 -34.88 2.38
C PRO A 111 12.95 -33.80 1.39
N PRO A 112 13.58 -34.19 0.27
CA PRO A 112 14.01 -33.25 -0.75
C PRO A 112 12.79 -32.47 -1.23
N VAL A 113 12.89 -31.15 -1.18
CA VAL A 113 11.88 -30.25 -1.75
C VAL A 113 11.77 -30.66 -3.22
N PRO A 114 10.57 -31.04 -3.72
CA PRO A 114 10.42 -31.30 -5.15
C PRO A 114 10.91 -30.04 -5.86
N ALA A 115 11.89 -30.22 -6.76
CA ALA A 115 12.47 -29.12 -7.50
C ALA A 115 11.32 -28.28 -8.02
N GLN A 116 11.16 -27.09 -7.43
CA GLN A 116 10.26 -26.10 -8.00
C GLN A 116 10.72 -26.00 -9.44
N GLN A 117 9.81 -26.26 -10.39
CA GLN A 117 10.02 -25.88 -11.76
C GLN A 117 10.20 -24.36 -11.74
N LEU A 118 11.44 -23.94 -11.50
CA LEU A 118 11.91 -22.61 -11.75
C LEU A 118 11.62 -22.40 -13.22
N TYR A 119 10.67 -21.50 -13.50
CA TYR A 119 10.41 -20.98 -14.81
C TYR A 119 11.76 -20.82 -15.56
N PRO A 120 11.90 -21.37 -16.77
CA PRO A 120 13.14 -21.25 -17.53
C PRO A 120 13.25 -19.80 -17.99
N GLY A 121 13.93 -18.97 -17.20
CA GLY A 121 14.06 -17.54 -17.50
C GLY A 121 15.18 -16.79 -16.79
N HIS A 122 15.78 -17.33 -15.73
CA HIS A 122 16.80 -16.59 -14.97
C HIS A 122 18.10 -17.38 -14.79
N ALA A 123 18.74 -17.69 -15.92
CA ALA A 123 20.20 -17.77 -15.96
C ALA A 123 20.77 -16.34 -15.99
N GLY A 124 20.81 -15.68 -14.83
CA GLY A 124 21.61 -14.48 -14.63
C GLY A 124 23.04 -14.86 -14.29
N PRO A 125 24.07 -14.18 -14.81
CA PRO A 125 25.47 -14.56 -14.57
C PRO A 125 25.82 -14.41 -13.08
N SER A 126 26.52 -15.43 -12.58
CA SER A 126 27.03 -15.66 -11.21
C SER A 126 27.87 -14.52 -10.57
N GLY A 127 27.92 -13.33 -11.16
CA GLY A 127 28.55 -12.11 -10.61
C GLY A 127 27.58 -11.09 -10.01
N ALA A 128 26.26 -11.23 -10.24
CA ALA A 128 25.27 -10.22 -9.86
C ALA A 128 24.97 -10.14 -8.35
N GLU A 129 25.16 -11.25 -7.60
CA GLU A 129 24.85 -11.31 -6.17
C GLU A 129 25.77 -10.42 -5.31
N LYS A 130 27.05 -10.29 -5.70
CA LYS A 130 28.02 -9.40 -5.03
C LYS A 130 27.67 -7.92 -5.22
N GLY A 131 27.15 -7.56 -6.39
CA GLY A 131 26.68 -6.20 -6.67
C GLY A 131 25.41 -5.83 -5.91
N GLN A 132 24.47 -6.78 -5.80
CA GLN A 132 23.22 -6.59 -5.08
C GLN A 132 23.45 -6.43 -3.56
N THR A 133 24.31 -7.26 -2.97
CA THR A 133 24.69 -7.15 -1.55
C THR A 133 25.41 -5.84 -1.23
N ALA A 134 26.34 -5.40 -2.07
CA ALA A 134 27.01 -4.11 -1.91
C ALA A 134 26.03 -2.92 -1.99
N ARG A 135 25.07 -2.98 -2.92
CA ARG A 135 24.04 -1.94 -3.07
C ARG A 135 23.11 -1.88 -1.85
N LEU A 136 22.74 -3.04 -1.31
CA LEU A 136 21.89 -3.15 -0.12
C LEU A 136 22.60 -2.60 1.14
N MET A 137 23.89 -2.90 1.30
CA MET A 137 24.71 -2.37 2.40
C MET A 137 24.83 -0.84 2.32
N ARG A 138 25.05 -0.29 1.12
CA ARG A 138 25.11 1.16 0.90
C ARG A 138 23.79 1.85 1.24
N GLN A 139 22.65 1.26 0.88
CA GLN A 139 21.34 1.80 1.26
C GLN A 139 21.13 1.78 2.78
N ARG A 140 21.53 0.70 3.46
CA ARG A 140 21.45 0.61 4.92
C ARG A 140 22.25 1.69 5.63
N GLU A 141 23.44 2.02 5.14
CA GLU A 141 24.28 3.09 5.72
C GLU A 141 23.65 4.47 5.53
N ILE A 142 23.12 4.77 4.34
CA ILE A 142 22.43 6.04 4.07
C ILE A 142 21.24 6.21 5.00
N ILE A 143 20.44 5.16 5.19
CA ILE A 143 19.29 5.18 6.10
C ILE A 143 19.77 5.39 7.54
N LYS A 144 20.79 4.65 8.00
CA LYS A 144 21.31 4.78 9.36
C LYS A 144 21.84 6.19 9.65
N ALA A 145 22.55 6.80 8.69
CA ALA A 145 23.04 8.17 8.79
C ALA A 145 21.89 9.19 8.89
N HIS A 146 20.81 8.99 8.13
CA HIS A 146 19.63 9.85 8.18
C HIS A 146 18.99 9.86 9.57
N TYR A 147 18.87 8.70 10.21
CA TYR A 147 18.28 8.59 11.55
C TYR A 147 19.20 9.07 12.67
N GLN A 148 20.51 8.92 12.54
CA GLN A 148 21.47 9.46 13.52
C GLN A 148 21.51 10.99 13.50
N LYS A 149 21.43 11.63 12.32
CA LYS A 149 21.39 13.09 12.18
C LYS A 149 20.15 13.72 12.81
N ARG A 150 19.05 12.97 12.94
CA ARG A 150 17.83 13.41 13.65
C ARG A 150 17.86 13.16 15.16
N ARG A 151 18.84 12.39 15.66
CA ARG A 151 18.95 12.01 17.08
C ARG A 151 19.95 12.85 17.88
N THR A 152 20.72 13.75 17.26
CA THR A 152 21.48 14.74 18.02
C THR A 152 20.50 15.68 18.73
N PRO A 153 20.46 15.69 20.08
CA PRO A 153 19.55 16.55 20.81
C PRO A 153 19.92 18.00 20.50
N ALA A 154 18.94 18.77 20.03
CA ALA A 154 19.06 20.22 19.97
C ALA A 154 19.46 20.71 21.38
N LYS A 155 20.63 21.33 21.46
CA LYS A 155 21.13 22.00 22.66
C LYS A 155 20.03 22.95 23.15
N PRO A 156 19.44 22.77 24.35
CA PRO A 156 18.38 23.65 24.81
C PRO A 156 18.95 25.06 24.96
N ALA A 157 18.27 26.03 24.36
CA ALA A 157 18.60 27.44 24.46
C ALA A 157 18.55 27.90 25.93
N PRO A 158 19.46 28.80 26.38
CA PRO A 158 19.46 29.27 27.76
C PRO A 158 18.18 30.06 28.05
N PHE A 159 17.46 29.63 29.08
CA PHE A 159 16.27 30.26 29.60
C PHE A 159 16.67 31.57 30.29
N VAL A 160 16.35 32.72 29.69
CA VAL A 160 16.47 34.04 30.33
C VAL A 160 15.09 34.39 30.89
N ARG A 161 14.96 34.41 32.22
CA ARG A 161 13.81 35.01 32.91
C ARG A 161 14.34 35.90 34.03
N GLY A 162 14.66 37.15 33.66
CA GLY A 162 14.94 38.23 34.60
C GLY A 162 13.66 38.98 34.95
N GLU A 163 13.33 38.92 36.23
CA GLU A 163 12.72 39.98 37.06
C GLU A 163 11.38 40.61 36.60
N VAL A 164 10.29 40.15 37.21
CA VAL A 164 9.04 40.93 37.33
C VAL A 164 9.12 41.69 38.64
N GLY A 165 9.32 43.00 38.56
CA GLY A 165 9.26 43.92 39.69
C GLY A 165 7.84 43.97 40.28
N LEU A 166 7.76 43.69 41.58
CA LEU A 166 6.65 44.09 42.42
C LEU A 166 6.59 45.61 42.53
N SER A 167 5.41 46.19 42.29
CA SER A 167 5.00 47.41 42.98
C SER A 167 3.48 47.46 43.05
N GLU A 168 2.98 47.04 44.20
CA GLU A 168 1.79 47.55 44.88
C GLU A 168 1.63 49.07 44.72
N SER A 169 0.36 49.50 44.69
CA SER A 169 -0.22 50.79 45.15
C SER A 169 -1.29 51.24 44.15
N ALA A 170 -2.43 51.86 44.46
CA ALA A 170 -3.22 52.07 45.65
C ALA A 170 -4.41 52.93 45.16
N GLN A 171 -5.61 52.61 45.64
CA GLN A 171 -6.70 53.55 45.96
C GLN A 171 -7.44 54.36 44.87
N ARG A 172 -8.78 54.21 45.00
CA ARG A 172 -9.92 55.12 44.69
C ARG A 172 -10.51 55.10 43.29
#